data_AF-A0A972VGV5-F1
#
_entry.id   AF-A0A972VGV5-F1
#
_cell.length_a   1.000
_cell.length_b   1.000
_cell.length_c   1.000
_cell.angle_alpha   90.00
_cell.angle_beta   90.00
_cell.angle_gamma   90.00
#
_symmetry.space_group_name_H-M   'P 1'
#
loop_
_entity.id
_entity.type
_entity.pdbx_description
1 polymer ?
#
loop_
_entity_poly.entity_id
_entity_poly.type
_entity_poly.pdbx_seq_one_letter_code
_entity_poly.pdbx_strand_id
1 'polypeptide(L)'
;MILKYAFVRLLFTHCLPVTLVALLVGVPYLLLVPGPLESYDAWINVFLLAHCIALAMRLGKMRGDATEFLYTQGYTRDQIWTHLMMSTVLCVLAVWLPMALCLWLRIRSGIQDHVFVSPYYPLLVTREMDLPWSWLWAYALLLAMFHYVWIRRAQPTRGSEGAFSIAVGLVVVAGTLVSFRWHADWFRIVTCVLFGIMTITALWAGRALHRTMEVQP
;
A
#
# COMPACT_ATOMS: atom_id res chain seq x y z
N MET A 1 18.38 22.70 4.56
CA MET A 1 19.14 21.54 4.02
C MET A 1 18.93 20.26 4.85
N ILE A 2 18.79 20.37 6.17
CA ILE A 2 18.62 19.26 7.13
C ILE A 2 17.37 18.40 6.86
N LEU A 3 16.25 19.01 6.40
CA LEU A 3 14.97 18.33 6.07
C LEU A 3 15.13 17.13 5.11
N LYS A 4 16.08 17.20 4.17
CA LYS A 4 16.29 16.15 3.17
C LYS A 4 16.94 14.90 3.77
N TYR A 5 17.82 15.06 4.75
CA TYR A 5 18.63 13.95 5.25
C TYR A 5 17.82 12.94 6.07
N ALA A 6 16.94 13.41 6.95
CA ALA A 6 16.09 12.55 7.77
C ALA A 6 15.12 11.70 6.91
N PHE A 7 14.47 12.34 5.95
CA PHE A 7 13.56 11.68 5.01
C PHE A 7 14.29 10.64 4.14
N VAL A 8 15.44 11.03 3.58
CA VAL A 8 16.27 10.14 2.76
C VAL A 8 16.75 8.95 3.59
N ARG A 9 17.27 9.18 4.80
CA ARG A 9 17.71 8.10 5.68
C ARG A 9 16.58 7.13 5.97
N LEU A 10 15.40 7.63 6.33
CA LEU A 10 14.21 6.83 6.62
C LEU A 10 13.82 5.95 5.43
N LEU A 11 13.74 6.55 4.24
CA LEU A 11 13.43 5.85 3.00
C LEU A 11 14.45 4.75 2.68
N PHE A 12 15.74 5.07 2.71
CA PHE A 12 16.82 4.17 2.29
C PHE A 12 17.11 3.06 3.29
N THR A 13 17.04 3.32 4.60
CA THR A 13 17.40 2.30 5.60
C THR A 13 16.24 1.39 5.97
N HIS A 14 15.02 1.90 6.04
CA HIS A 14 13.89 1.13 6.57
C HIS A 14 12.98 0.56 5.47
N CYS A 15 12.71 1.33 4.41
CA CYS A 15 11.72 0.93 3.41
C CYS A 15 12.34 0.33 2.16
N LEU A 16 13.49 0.84 1.71
CA LEU A 16 14.14 0.40 0.47
C LEU A 16 14.32 -1.12 0.36
N PRO A 17 14.77 -1.87 1.39
CA PRO A 17 14.93 -3.32 1.26
C PRO A 17 13.60 -4.02 0.96
N VAL A 18 12.51 -3.60 1.60
CA VAL A 18 11.17 -4.16 1.40
C VAL A 18 10.67 -3.82 -0.01
N THR A 19 10.84 -2.58 -0.44
CA THR A 19 10.48 -2.10 -1.77
C THR A 19 11.22 -2.84 -2.88
N LEU A 20 12.53 -3.08 -2.71
CA LEU A 20 13.34 -3.81 -3.70
C LEU A 20 12.92 -5.27 -3.81
N VAL A 21 12.69 -5.95 -2.67
CA VAL A 21 12.17 -7.33 -2.67
C VAL A 21 10.80 -7.38 -3.33
N ALA A 22 9.90 -6.45 -2.98
CA ALA A 22 8.57 -6.39 -3.56
C ALA A 22 8.62 -6.16 -5.08
N LEU A 23 9.52 -5.30 -5.57
CA LEU A 23 9.74 -5.08 -7.00
C LEU A 23 10.24 -6.34 -7.71
N LEU A 24 11.25 -7.01 -7.13
CA LEU A 24 11.84 -8.24 -7.66
C LEU A 24 10.89 -9.44 -7.65
N VAL A 25 9.84 -9.41 -6.82
CA VAL A 25 8.80 -10.44 -6.80
C VAL A 25 7.65 -10.04 -7.73
N GLY A 26 7.14 -8.81 -7.60
CA GLY A 26 5.94 -8.35 -8.27
C GLY A 26 6.08 -8.23 -9.79
N VAL A 27 7.19 -7.67 -10.29
CA VAL A 27 7.39 -7.51 -11.75
C VAL A 27 7.58 -8.87 -12.43
N PRO A 28 8.47 -9.76 -11.97
CA PRO A 28 8.60 -11.08 -12.59
C PRO A 28 7.32 -11.91 -12.49
N TYR A 29 6.61 -11.88 -11.36
CA TYR A 29 5.31 -12.54 -11.24
C TYR A 29 4.35 -12.08 -12.36
N LEU A 30 4.19 -10.77 -12.50
CA LEU A 30 3.31 -10.17 -13.51
C LEU A 30 3.67 -10.59 -14.94
N LEU A 31 4.97 -10.67 -15.26
CA LEU A 31 5.44 -11.04 -16.59
C LEU A 31 5.32 -12.54 -16.89
N LEU A 32 5.44 -13.39 -15.86
CA LEU A 32 5.57 -14.84 -16.01
C LEU A 32 4.26 -15.61 -15.79
N VAL A 33 3.25 -15.00 -15.15
CA VAL A 33 1.96 -15.67 -14.93
C VAL A 33 1.30 -16.02 -16.27
N PRO A 34 1.02 -17.31 -16.52
CA PRO A 34 0.37 -17.74 -17.75
C PRO A 34 -1.13 -17.43 -17.69
N GLY A 35 -1.63 -16.70 -18.69
CA GLY A 35 -3.06 -16.38 -18.83
C GLY A 35 -3.43 -14.93 -18.47
N PRO A 36 -4.71 -14.55 -18.57
CA PRO A 36 -5.16 -13.21 -18.20
C PRO A 36 -5.02 -12.96 -16.70
N LEU A 37 -4.46 -11.81 -16.33
CA LEU A 37 -4.50 -11.35 -14.95
C LEU A 37 -5.92 -10.96 -14.57
N GLU A 38 -6.33 -11.37 -13.39
CA GLU A 38 -7.65 -11.09 -12.84
C GLU A 38 -7.49 -10.17 -11.62
N SER A 39 -8.43 -9.25 -11.42
CA SER A 39 -8.41 -8.34 -10.26
C SER A 39 -8.50 -9.08 -8.92
N TYR A 40 -9.04 -10.30 -8.94
CA TYR A 40 -9.18 -11.20 -7.80
C TYR A 40 -8.09 -12.28 -7.75
N ASP A 41 -7.00 -12.14 -8.53
CA ASP A 41 -5.84 -13.03 -8.41
C ASP A 41 -5.37 -13.06 -6.94
N ALA A 42 -5.51 -14.22 -6.31
CA ALA A 42 -5.21 -14.41 -4.91
C ALA A 42 -3.74 -14.10 -4.60
N TRP A 43 -2.82 -14.40 -5.51
CA TRP A 43 -1.39 -14.18 -5.31
C TRP A 43 -1.03 -12.71 -5.35
N ILE A 44 -1.61 -11.94 -6.28
CA ILE A 44 -1.46 -10.48 -6.28
C ILE A 44 -1.99 -9.89 -4.98
N ASN A 45 -3.16 -10.35 -4.53
CA ASN A 45 -3.76 -9.84 -3.30
C ASN A 45 -2.94 -10.17 -2.06
N VAL A 46 -2.42 -11.40 -1.96
CA VAL A 46 -1.48 -11.81 -0.92
C VAL A 46 -0.19 -10.98 -1.00
N PHE A 47 0.33 -10.72 -2.20
CA PHE A 47 1.51 -9.88 -2.40
C PHE A 47 1.27 -8.44 -1.91
N LEU A 48 0.17 -7.81 -2.30
CA LEU A 48 -0.20 -6.46 -1.88
C LEU A 48 -0.33 -6.39 -0.35
N LEU A 49 -1.04 -7.35 0.25
CA LEU A 49 -1.21 -7.46 1.69
C LEU A 49 0.13 -7.62 2.41
N ALA A 50 0.97 -8.56 1.97
CA ALA A 50 2.28 -8.82 2.56
C ALA A 50 3.20 -7.61 2.45
N HIS A 51 3.20 -6.93 1.30
CA HIS A 51 3.99 -5.72 1.10
C HIS A 51 3.52 -4.58 2.02
N CYS A 52 2.21 -4.36 2.14
CA CYS A 52 1.64 -3.37 3.05
C CYS A 52 2.00 -3.66 4.52
N ILE A 53 1.89 -4.91 4.96
CA ILE A 53 2.29 -5.35 6.31
C ILE A 53 3.78 -5.10 6.51
N ALA A 54 4.63 -5.48 5.56
CA ALA A 54 6.07 -5.30 5.66
C ALA A 54 6.46 -3.82 5.77
N LEU A 55 5.84 -2.93 4.96
CA LEU A 55 6.04 -1.48 5.08
C LEU A 55 5.58 -0.96 6.45
N ALA A 56 4.38 -1.32 6.89
CA ALA A 56 3.85 -0.91 8.19
C ALA A 56 4.73 -1.40 9.35
N MET A 57 5.26 -2.63 9.28
CA MET A 57 6.18 -3.17 10.29
C MET A 57 7.54 -2.48 10.30
N ARG A 58 8.09 -2.13 9.12
CA ARG A 58 9.40 -1.45 9.03
C ARG A 58 9.33 -0.02 9.53
N LEU A 59 8.33 0.71 9.11
CA LEU A 59 8.03 2.04 9.64
C LEU A 59 7.68 1.95 11.13
N GLY A 60 6.97 0.88 11.48
CA GLY A 60 6.71 0.32 12.81
C GLY A 60 7.81 0.51 13.86
N LYS A 61 9.02 0.12 13.45
CA LYS A 61 10.20 0.03 14.30
C LYS A 61 10.83 1.37 14.63
N MET A 62 10.36 2.48 14.06
CA MET A 62 10.94 3.80 14.33
C MET A 62 10.59 4.39 15.70
N ARG A 63 9.79 3.73 16.54
CA ARG A 63 9.37 4.20 17.88
C ARG A 63 10.49 4.28 18.95
N GLY A 64 11.76 4.22 18.57
CA GLY A 64 12.90 4.28 19.48
C GLY A 64 13.82 5.48 19.23
N ASP A 65 15.12 5.28 19.47
CA ASP A 65 16.20 6.28 19.38
C ASP A 65 16.18 7.13 18.10
N ALA A 66 15.70 6.57 16.98
CA ALA A 66 15.59 7.28 15.72
C ALA A 66 14.55 8.41 15.76
N THR A 67 13.36 8.18 16.34
CA THR A 67 12.37 9.26 16.52
C THR A 67 12.80 10.27 17.57
N GLU A 68 13.42 9.82 18.66
CA GLU A 68 13.98 10.71 19.69
C GLU A 68 15.07 11.60 19.12
N PHE A 69 15.96 11.03 18.31
CA PHE A 69 16.97 11.79 17.56
C PHE A 69 16.32 12.82 16.63
N LEU A 70 15.26 12.48 15.92
CA LEU A 70 14.55 13.46 15.07
C LEU A 70 13.93 14.59 15.91
N TYR A 71 13.43 14.32 17.11
CA TYR A 71 12.97 15.37 18.02
C TYR A 71 14.10 16.28 18.49
N THR A 72 15.27 15.74 18.85
CA THR A 72 16.43 16.56 19.25
C THR A 72 16.95 17.43 18.10
N GLN A 73 16.72 17.04 16.84
CA GLN A 73 17.01 17.84 15.66
C GLN A 73 15.94 18.92 15.35
N GLY A 74 14.94 19.09 16.21
CA GLY A 74 13.91 20.13 16.10
C GLY A 74 12.76 19.81 15.14
N TYR A 75 12.59 18.55 14.71
CA TYR A 75 11.45 18.17 13.88
C TYR A 75 10.16 18.12 14.70
N THR A 76 9.09 18.70 14.15
CA THR A 76 7.76 18.59 14.75
C THR A 76 7.16 17.20 14.48
N ARG A 77 6.23 16.78 15.35
CA ARG A 77 5.51 15.50 15.19
C ARG A 77 4.79 15.39 13.85
N ASP A 78 4.15 16.48 13.44
CA ASP A 78 3.45 16.57 12.15
C ASP A 78 4.42 16.41 10.97
N GLN A 79 5.65 16.92 11.06
CA GLN A 79 6.68 16.72 10.04
C GLN A 79 7.14 15.26 9.98
N ILE A 80 7.38 14.62 11.13
CA ILE A 80 7.76 13.20 11.20
C ILE A 80 6.65 12.32 10.60
N TRP A 81 5.39 12.58 10.98
CA TRP A 81 4.23 11.89 10.42
C TRP A 81 4.15 12.05 8.91
N THR A 82 4.29 13.29 8.42
CA THR A 82 4.24 13.59 6.99
C THR A 82 5.35 12.88 6.23
N HIS A 83 6.59 12.87 6.75
CA HIS A 83 7.70 12.14 6.16
C HIS A 83 7.43 10.64 6.10
N LEU A 84 6.84 10.06 7.15
CA LEU A 84 6.48 8.66 7.18
C LEU A 84 5.42 8.32 6.12
N MET A 85 4.38 9.15 5.99
CA MET A 85 3.37 9.00 4.94
C MET A 85 4.00 9.10 3.55
N MET A 86 4.82 10.12 3.32
CA MET A 86 5.49 10.33 2.03
C MET A 86 6.41 9.16 1.68
N SER A 87 7.19 8.64 2.62
CA SER A 87 8.04 7.48 2.37
C SER A 87 7.22 6.23 2.05
N THR A 88 6.07 6.04 2.71
CA THR A 88 5.14 4.97 2.38
C THR A 88 4.65 5.09 0.94
N VAL A 89 4.18 6.28 0.55
CA VAL A 89 3.69 6.57 -0.81
C VAL A 89 4.78 6.32 -1.84
N LEU A 90 6.00 6.80 -1.61
CA LEU A 90 7.12 6.57 -2.54
C LEU A 90 7.45 5.09 -2.70
N CYS A 91 7.41 4.30 -1.63
CA CYS A 91 7.67 2.87 -1.70
C CYS A 91 6.57 2.11 -2.46
N VAL A 92 5.31 2.47 -2.26
CA VAL A 92 4.21 1.94 -3.05
C VAL A 92 4.40 2.28 -4.53
N LEU A 93 4.63 3.56 -4.84
CA LEU A 93 4.81 4.00 -6.23
C LEU A 93 6.03 3.34 -6.89
N ALA A 94 7.11 3.11 -6.16
CA ALA A 94 8.31 2.45 -6.68
C ALA A 94 8.06 0.98 -7.08
N VAL A 95 7.08 0.31 -6.50
CA VAL A 95 6.68 -1.06 -6.88
C VAL A 95 5.54 -1.04 -7.90
N TRP A 96 4.53 -0.23 -7.62
CA TRP A 96 3.32 -0.13 -8.44
C TRP A 96 3.61 0.42 -9.83
N LEU A 97 4.43 1.47 -9.97
CA LEU A 97 4.65 2.14 -11.26
C LEU A 97 5.32 1.21 -12.28
N PRO A 98 6.41 0.48 -11.95
CA PRO A 98 6.97 -0.51 -12.87
C PRO A 98 5.97 -1.59 -13.28
N MET A 99 5.19 -2.13 -12.34
CA MET A 99 4.14 -3.12 -12.64
C MET A 99 3.07 -2.54 -13.58
N ALA A 100 2.63 -1.30 -13.33
CA ALA A 100 1.65 -0.60 -14.16
C ALA A 100 2.18 -0.35 -15.58
N LEU A 101 3.44 0.09 -15.70
CA LEU A 101 4.10 0.31 -16.99
C LEU A 101 4.23 -0.99 -17.79
N CYS A 102 4.51 -2.14 -17.14
CA CYS A 102 4.54 -3.43 -17.82
C CYS A 102 3.21 -3.78 -18.51
N LEU A 103 2.08 -3.33 -17.97
CA LEU A 103 0.75 -3.51 -18.55
C LEU A 103 0.42 -2.42 -19.56
N TRP A 104 0.54 -1.14 -19.19
CA TRP A 104 0.20 0.01 -20.05
C TRP A 104 1.02 0.08 -21.33
N LEU A 105 2.32 -0.25 -21.25
CA LEU A 105 3.22 -0.29 -22.40
C LEU A 105 3.16 -1.64 -23.15
N ARG A 106 2.25 -2.54 -22.77
CA ARG A 106 2.07 -3.86 -23.39
C ARG A 106 3.32 -4.76 -23.36
N ILE A 107 4.28 -4.49 -22.48
CA ILE A 107 5.51 -5.28 -22.32
C ILE A 107 5.13 -6.72 -21.95
N ARG A 108 4.20 -6.89 -21.00
CA ARG A 108 3.67 -8.20 -20.63
C ARG A 108 3.05 -8.91 -21.83
N SER A 109 2.17 -8.23 -22.56
CA SER A 109 1.48 -8.82 -23.71
C SER A 109 2.46 -9.27 -24.79
N GLY A 110 3.53 -8.49 -25.06
CA GLY A 110 4.58 -8.88 -25.99
C GLY A 110 5.40 -10.09 -25.51
N ILE A 111 5.71 -10.18 -24.21
CA ILE A 111 6.37 -11.36 -23.64
C ILE A 111 5.46 -12.60 -23.75
N GLN A 112 4.18 -12.46 -23.46
CA GLN A 112 3.20 -13.55 -23.54
C GLN A 112 2.99 -14.05 -24.97
N ASP A 113 3.02 -13.15 -25.96
CA ASP A 113 2.91 -13.49 -27.38
C ASP A 113 4.20 -14.18 -27.89
N HIS A 114 5.37 -13.57 -27.67
CA HIS A 114 6.62 -14.02 -28.28
C HIS A 114 7.34 -15.14 -27.53
N VAL A 115 7.24 -15.19 -26.20
CA VAL A 115 7.97 -16.18 -25.37
C VAL A 115 7.07 -17.37 -25.01
N PHE A 116 5.81 -17.10 -24.67
CA PHE A 116 4.89 -18.12 -24.17
C PHE A 116 3.85 -18.57 -25.21
N VAL A 117 3.80 -17.93 -26.39
CA VAL A 117 2.85 -18.24 -27.48
C VAL A 117 1.41 -18.36 -26.95
N SER A 118 1.03 -17.37 -26.15
CA SER A 118 -0.22 -17.40 -25.38
C SER A 118 -1.44 -17.26 -26.30
N PRO A 119 -2.43 -18.16 -26.21
CA PRO A 119 -3.65 -18.10 -27.04
C PRO A 119 -4.58 -16.94 -26.67
N TYR A 120 -4.28 -16.23 -25.58
CA TYR A 120 -5.10 -15.13 -25.07
C TYR A 120 -4.73 -13.77 -25.65
N TYR A 121 -3.68 -13.68 -26.47
CA TYR A 121 -3.36 -12.47 -27.21
C TYR A 121 -4.37 -12.27 -28.37
N PRO A 122 -4.94 -11.07 -28.60
CA PRO A 122 -4.66 -9.77 -27.97
C PRO A 122 -5.60 -9.38 -26.81
N LEU A 123 -6.51 -10.27 -26.37
CA LEU A 123 -7.52 -10.00 -25.34
C LEU A 123 -6.93 -9.59 -23.98
N LEU A 124 -5.68 -9.97 -23.71
CA LEU A 124 -4.91 -9.55 -22.53
C LEU A 124 -4.81 -8.03 -22.41
N VAL A 125 -4.61 -7.32 -23.51
CA VAL A 125 -4.33 -5.88 -23.49
C VAL A 125 -5.51 -5.11 -22.92
N THR A 126 -6.73 -5.36 -23.34
CA THR A 126 -7.90 -4.56 -22.92
C THR A 126 -8.37 -4.91 -21.51
N ARG A 127 -8.25 -6.18 -21.11
CA ARG A 127 -8.69 -6.63 -19.78
C ARG A 127 -7.78 -6.17 -18.65
N GLU A 128 -6.50 -5.97 -18.92
CA GLU A 128 -5.50 -5.74 -17.89
C GLU A 128 -5.18 -4.26 -17.63
N MET A 129 -5.61 -3.33 -18.51
CA MET A 129 -5.33 -1.89 -18.39
C MET A 129 -5.80 -1.26 -17.07
N ASP A 130 -6.92 -1.77 -16.54
CA ASP A 130 -7.55 -1.25 -15.34
C ASP A 130 -7.00 -1.85 -14.04
N LEU A 131 -6.27 -2.97 -14.12
CA LEU A 131 -5.77 -3.69 -12.95
C LEU A 131 -4.83 -2.84 -12.09
N PRO A 132 -3.86 -2.08 -12.64
CA PRO A 132 -3.02 -1.20 -11.83
C PRO A 132 -3.81 -0.26 -10.94
N TRP A 133 -4.93 0.28 -11.42
CA TRP A 133 -5.76 1.17 -10.61
C TRP A 133 -6.40 0.45 -9.43
N SER A 134 -6.90 -0.77 -9.65
CA SER A 134 -7.46 -1.60 -8.57
C SER A 134 -6.43 -1.90 -7.48
N TRP A 135 -5.18 -2.19 -7.87
CA TRP A 135 -4.10 -2.45 -6.92
C TRP A 135 -3.70 -1.20 -6.14
N LEU A 136 -3.70 -0.02 -6.79
CA LEU A 136 -3.44 1.25 -6.12
C LEU A 136 -4.51 1.57 -5.06
N TRP A 137 -5.77 1.30 -5.37
CA TRP A 137 -6.87 1.41 -4.40
C TRP A 137 -6.69 0.47 -3.21
N ALA A 138 -6.31 -0.79 -3.47
CA ALA A 138 -6.01 -1.75 -2.42
C ALA A 138 -4.86 -1.27 -1.52
N TYR A 139 -3.77 -0.75 -2.10
CA TYR A 139 -2.67 -0.13 -1.34
C TYR A 139 -3.16 1.01 -0.45
N ALA A 140 -3.92 1.95 -1.02
CA ALA A 140 -4.40 3.13 -0.29
C ALA A 140 -5.23 2.73 0.95
N LEU A 141 -6.16 1.79 0.76
CA LEU A 141 -7.01 1.30 1.84
C LEU A 141 -6.20 0.52 2.89
N LEU A 142 -5.42 -0.48 2.48
CA LEU A 142 -4.64 -1.31 3.40
C LEU A 142 -3.65 -0.49 4.23
N LEU A 143 -2.91 0.42 3.60
CA LEU A 143 -1.91 1.22 4.30
C LEU A 143 -2.54 2.23 5.26
N ALA A 144 -3.63 2.89 4.87
CA ALA A 144 -4.34 3.79 5.80
C ALA A 144 -4.79 3.04 7.06
N MET A 145 -5.28 1.81 6.89
CA MET A 145 -5.72 0.98 8.01
C MET A 145 -4.57 0.43 8.85
N PHE A 146 -3.50 -0.07 8.23
CA PHE A 146 -2.34 -0.53 8.97
C PHE A 146 -1.64 0.59 9.73
N HIS A 147 -1.53 1.78 9.14
CA HIS A 147 -0.97 2.95 9.80
C HIS A 147 -1.84 3.39 10.98
N TYR A 148 -3.16 3.43 10.81
CA TYR A 148 -4.09 3.70 11.91
C TYR A 148 -3.91 2.71 13.06
N VAL A 149 -3.90 1.40 12.76
CA VAL A 149 -3.81 0.36 13.79
C VAL A 149 -2.45 0.39 14.47
N TRP A 150 -1.39 0.67 13.73
CA TRP A 150 -0.06 0.78 14.31
C TRP A 150 0.03 1.96 15.28
N ILE A 151 -0.44 3.15 14.91
CA ILE A 151 -0.53 4.29 15.84
C ILE A 151 -1.39 3.93 17.05
N ARG A 152 -2.49 3.20 16.84
CA ARG A 152 -3.37 2.83 17.94
C ARG A 152 -2.69 1.86 18.92
N ARG A 153 -1.98 0.86 18.42
CA ARG A 153 -1.14 -0.05 19.24
C ARG A 153 -0.01 0.70 19.94
N ALA A 154 0.34 1.90 19.47
CA ALA A 154 1.34 2.73 20.09
C ALA A 154 0.85 3.47 21.34
N GLN A 155 -0.44 3.51 21.62
CA GLN A 155 -0.96 4.26 22.75
C GLN A 155 -0.90 3.44 24.06
N PRO A 156 -0.46 4.05 25.17
CA PRO A 156 -0.28 3.36 26.45
C PRO A 156 -1.58 2.86 27.11
N THR A 157 -2.75 3.38 26.74
CA THR A 157 -3.99 3.19 27.51
C THR A 157 -5.04 2.24 26.92
N ARG A 158 -4.80 1.51 25.81
CA ARG A 158 -5.86 0.63 25.24
C ARG A 158 -5.38 -0.71 24.67
N GLY A 159 -6.04 -1.77 25.12
CA GLY A 159 -5.94 -3.15 24.66
C GLY A 159 -6.60 -3.41 23.31
N SER A 160 -6.43 -4.64 22.82
CA SER A 160 -6.88 -5.38 21.61
C SER A 160 -7.81 -4.77 20.51
N GLU A 161 -8.46 -3.61 20.68
CA GLU A 161 -9.40 -2.98 19.73
C GLU A 161 -8.83 -2.74 18.32
N GLY A 162 -7.51 -2.59 18.20
CA GLY A 162 -6.84 -2.46 16.89
C GLY A 162 -7.04 -3.68 15.99
N ALA A 163 -7.25 -4.88 16.56
CA ALA A 163 -7.53 -6.09 15.79
C ALA A 163 -8.87 -6.03 15.05
N PHE A 164 -9.89 -5.41 15.65
CA PHE A 164 -11.21 -5.24 15.03
C PHE A 164 -11.13 -4.32 13.82
N SER A 165 -10.37 -3.22 13.91
CA SER A 165 -10.17 -2.31 12.78
C SER A 165 -9.44 -2.99 11.61
N ILE A 166 -8.39 -3.79 11.87
CA ILE A 166 -7.73 -4.61 10.85
C ILE A 166 -8.71 -5.60 10.23
N ALA A 167 -9.50 -6.30 11.05
CA ALA A 167 -10.45 -7.31 10.58
C ALA A 167 -11.52 -6.71 9.68
N VAL A 168 -12.10 -5.56 10.06
CA VAL A 168 -13.04 -4.81 9.20
C VAL A 168 -12.36 -4.39 7.90
N GLY A 169 -11.11 -3.94 7.96
CA GLY A 169 -10.34 -3.57 6.78
C GLY A 169 -10.09 -4.71 5.81
N LEU A 170 -9.69 -5.85 6.35
CA LEU A 170 -9.49 -7.07 5.58
C LEU A 170 -10.80 -7.56 4.96
N VAL A 171 -11.92 -7.50 5.70
CA VAL A 171 -13.24 -7.87 5.17
C VAL A 171 -13.67 -6.91 4.06
N VAL A 172 -13.42 -5.61 4.22
CA VAL A 172 -13.74 -4.61 3.21
C VAL A 172 -12.88 -4.80 1.96
N VAL A 173 -11.55 -4.97 2.11
CA VAL A 173 -10.62 -5.28 1.00
C VAL A 173 -11.00 -6.57 0.29
N ALA A 174 -11.33 -7.63 1.03
CA ALA A 174 -11.82 -8.88 0.46
C ALA A 174 -13.13 -8.66 -0.32
N GLY A 175 -14.07 -7.89 0.23
CA GLY A 175 -15.29 -7.48 -0.44
C GLY A 175 -15.02 -6.67 -1.72
N THR A 176 -14.03 -5.79 -1.70
CA THR A 176 -13.56 -5.01 -2.87
C THR A 176 -13.12 -5.91 -4.02
N LEU A 177 -12.27 -6.88 -3.70
CA LEU A 177 -11.64 -7.77 -4.67
C LEU A 177 -12.67 -8.71 -5.30
N VAL A 178 -13.66 -9.13 -4.52
CA VAL A 178 -14.82 -9.90 -5.01
C VAL A 178 -15.77 -9.04 -5.85
N SER A 179 -15.94 -7.76 -5.49
CA SER A 179 -16.85 -6.80 -6.14
C SER A 179 -16.47 -6.41 -7.57
N PHE A 180 -15.16 -6.38 -7.89
CA PHE A 180 -14.69 -6.08 -9.26
C PHE A 180 -15.05 -7.13 -10.29
N ARG A 181 -15.63 -8.26 -9.87
CA ARG A 181 -16.07 -9.30 -10.78
C ARG A 181 -17.32 -8.84 -11.55
N TRP A 182 -18.33 -8.23 -10.92
CA TRP A 182 -19.73 -8.46 -11.34
C TRP A 182 -20.76 -7.32 -11.23
N HIS A 183 -20.41 -6.03 -11.36
CA HIS A 183 -21.45 -4.99 -11.25
C HIS A 183 -21.39 -3.83 -12.26
N ALA A 184 -22.59 -3.32 -12.54
CA ALA A 184 -22.85 -2.10 -13.28
C ALA A 184 -22.07 -0.90 -12.71
N ASP A 185 -21.76 0.07 -13.58
CA ASP A 185 -20.88 1.21 -13.29
C ASP A 185 -21.23 1.95 -11.98
N TRP A 186 -22.52 2.04 -11.65
CA TRP A 186 -22.98 2.68 -10.41
C TRP A 186 -22.41 2.03 -9.14
N PHE A 187 -22.30 0.71 -9.11
CA PHE A 187 -21.80 -0.01 -7.93
C PHE A 187 -20.29 0.19 -7.76
N ARG A 188 -19.55 0.22 -8.87
CA ARG A 188 -18.12 0.59 -8.89
C ARG A 188 -17.93 1.98 -8.30
N ILE A 189 -18.75 2.96 -8.73
CA ILE A 189 -18.70 4.34 -8.21
C ILE A 189 -18.96 4.37 -6.71
N VAL A 190 -20.06 3.76 -6.23
CA VAL A 190 -20.40 3.72 -4.79
C VAL A 190 -19.26 3.11 -3.98
N THR A 191 -18.71 2.00 -4.45
CA THR A 191 -17.61 1.29 -3.79
C THR A 191 -16.35 2.16 -3.71
N CYS A 192 -15.97 2.83 -4.80
CA CYS A 192 -14.85 3.79 -4.81
C CYS A 192 -15.07 4.95 -3.82
N VAL A 193 -16.28 5.50 -3.75
CA VAL A 193 -16.62 6.59 -2.83
C VAL A 193 -16.49 6.14 -1.38
N LEU A 194 -17.05 4.98 -1.03
CA LEU A 194 -16.96 4.42 0.32
C LEU A 194 -15.51 4.17 0.73
N PHE A 195 -14.65 3.67 -0.17
CA PHE A 195 -13.22 3.53 0.12
C PHE A 195 -12.49 4.85 0.27
N GLY A 196 -12.82 5.84 -0.56
CA GLY A 196 -12.29 7.19 -0.39
C GLY A 196 -12.59 7.71 1.01
N ILE A 197 -13.84 7.59 1.46
CA ILE A 197 -14.27 7.99 2.81
C ILE A 197 -13.52 7.19 3.89
N MET A 198 -13.46 5.86 3.78
CA MET A 198 -12.74 5.01 4.75
C MET A 198 -11.24 5.34 4.83
N THR A 199 -10.59 5.56 3.69
CA THR A 199 -9.16 5.90 3.62
C THR A 199 -8.90 7.26 4.26
N ILE A 200 -9.69 8.27 3.90
CA ILE A 200 -9.56 9.63 4.44
C ILE A 200 -9.82 9.62 5.95
N THR A 201 -10.89 8.96 6.40
CA THR A 201 -11.22 8.87 7.83
C THR A 201 -10.13 8.13 8.62
N ALA A 202 -9.60 7.02 8.10
CA ALA A 202 -8.51 6.29 8.75
C ALA A 202 -7.22 7.13 8.85
N LEU A 203 -6.85 7.86 7.78
CA LEU A 203 -5.69 8.75 7.79
C LEU A 203 -5.88 9.93 8.74
N TRP A 204 -7.07 10.54 8.75
CA TRP A 204 -7.38 11.65 9.63
C TRP A 204 -7.41 11.22 11.10
N ALA A 205 -8.08 10.11 11.41
CA ALA A 205 -8.10 9.52 12.74
C ALA A 205 -6.69 9.10 13.18
N GLY A 206 -5.88 8.55 12.27
CA GLY A 206 -4.48 8.23 12.53
C GLY A 206 -3.66 9.47 12.89
N ARG A 207 -3.81 10.55 12.12
CA ARG A 207 -3.16 11.85 12.42
C ARG A 207 -3.60 12.41 13.76
N ALA A 208 -4.90 12.38 14.07
CA ALA A 208 -5.43 12.85 15.34
C ALA A 208 -4.85 12.03 16.52
N LEU A 209 -4.84 10.70 16.40
CA LEU A 209 -4.25 9.81 17.39
C LEU A 209 -2.74 10.05 17.57
N HIS A 210 -2.03 10.31 16.48
CA HIS A 210 -0.60 10.60 16.52
C HIS A 210 -0.29 11.84 17.38
N ARG A 211 -1.14 12.87 17.32
CA ARG A 211 -1.06 14.04 18.20
C ARG A 211 -1.37 13.71 19.65
N THR A 212 -2.33 12.83 19.94
CA THR A 212 -2.67 12.48 21.34
C THR A 212 -1.58 11.70 22.09
N MET A 213 -0.58 11.15 21.40
CA MET A 213 0.62 10.60 22.05
C MET A 213 1.51 11.69 22.70
N GLU A 214 1.09 12.96 22.69
CA GLU A 214 1.78 14.12 23.29
C GLU A 214 1.66 14.23 24.81
N VAL A 215 0.65 13.61 25.43
CA VAL A 215 0.19 14.02 26.77
C VAL A 215 0.65 13.11 27.92
N GLN A 216 1.37 12.01 27.63
CA GLN A 216 1.85 11.12 28.70
C GLN A 216 3.38 11.02 28.68
N PRO A 217 4.08 11.71 29.60
CA PRO A 217 5.46 11.41 29.94
C PRO A 217 5.59 10.03 30.62
#